data_AF-A0A8I1ATS4-F1
#
_entry.id   AF-A0A8I1ATS4-F1
#
_cell.length_a   1.000
_cell.length_b   1.000
_cell.length_c   1.000
_cell.angle_alpha   90.00
_cell.angle_beta   90.00
_cell.angle_gamma   90.00
#
_symmetry.space_group_name_H-M   'P 1'
#
loop_
_entity.id
_entity.type
_entity.pdbx_description
1 polymer ?
#
loop_
_entity_poly.entity_id
_entity_poly.type
_entity_poly.pdbx_seq_one_letter_code
_entity_poly.pdbx_strand_id
1 'polypeptide(L)'
;VQFVLNYEEGSVNHVLHGDAGSEQFLSDIIGAASYPDRHMSMDSLYEYGSRAGFWRIHNEFSQRGLPLTVFGVAMALARHPEVVEAIKSANYDVVSHGWRWIHYQNMPIEQER
;
A
#
# COMPACT_ATOMS: atom_id res chain seq x y z
N VAL A 1 2.40 -23.23 -3.21
CA VAL A 1 2.52 -21.85 -3.75
C VAL A 1 1.83 -20.93 -2.76
N GLN A 2 2.42 -19.78 -2.43
CA GLN A 2 1.83 -18.80 -1.51
C GLN A 2 1.79 -17.45 -2.23
N PHE A 3 0.60 -16.88 -2.38
CA PHE A 3 0.39 -15.61 -3.06
C PHE A 3 0.30 -14.49 -2.04
N VAL A 4 1.13 -13.45 -2.22
CA VAL A 4 1.10 -12.23 -1.40
C VAL A 4 0.55 -11.09 -2.24
N LEU A 5 -0.39 -10.34 -1.67
CA LEU A 5 -0.81 -9.04 -2.18
C LEU A 5 -0.40 -7.98 -1.18
N ASN A 6 0.53 -7.12 -1.56
CA ASN A 6 0.83 -5.93 -0.75
C ASN A 6 -0.31 -4.92 -0.91
N TYR A 7 -0.63 -4.22 0.18
CA TYR A 7 -1.56 -3.10 0.17
C TYR A 7 -0.89 -1.91 0.87
N GLU A 8 -0.34 -1.02 0.05
CA GLU A 8 0.60 0.05 0.44
C GLU A 8 0.05 1.44 0.05
N GLU A 9 -0.89 1.45 -0.89
CA GLU A 9 -1.55 2.61 -1.49
C GLU A 9 -2.27 3.46 -0.43
N GLY A 10 -1.82 4.71 -0.27
CA GLY A 10 -2.30 5.64 0.77
C GLY A 10 -1.39 5.71 2.01
N SER A 11 -0.24 5.02 2.01
CA SER A 11 0.71 5.05 3.13
C SER A 11 2.15 5.41 2.74
N VAL A 12 2.43 5.49 1.44
CA VAL A 12 3.74 5.80 0.86
C VAL A 12 4.24 7.21 1.20
N ASN A 13 5.47 7.54 0.81
CA ASN A 13 6.01 8.88 1.07
C ASN A 13 5.14 9.96 0.44
N HIS A 14 4.65 10.87 1.28
CA HIS A 14 3.83 11.97 0.83
C HIS A 14 3.86 13.12 1.85
N VAL A 15 3.93 14.36 1.37
CA VAL A 15 4.00 15.54 2.24
C VAL A 15 2.79 15.67 3.19
N LEU A 16 1.60 15.20 2.79
CA LEU A 16 0.41 15.17 3.65
C LEU A 16 0.47 14.10 4.75
N HIS A 17 1.42 13.17 4.69
CA HIS A 17 1.69 12.21 5.76
C HIS A 17 2.77 12.71 6.73
N GLY A 18 3.34 13.89 6.47
CA GLY A 18 4.42 14.49 7.25
C GLY A 18 5.83 14.11 6.76
N ASP A 19 5.95 13.47 5.59
CA ASP A 19 7.26 13.11 5.03
C ASP A 19 7.91 14.30 4.32
N ALA A 20 9.24 14.28 4.21
CA ALA A 20 10.01 15.39 3.63
C ALA A 20 9.80 15.57 2.11
N GLY A 21 9.29 14.55 1.42
CA GLY A 21 9.00 14.64 0.00
C GLY A 21 8.13 13.50 -0.54
N SER A 22 7.85 13.56 -1.84
CA SER A 22 7.02 12.59 -2.56
C SER A 22 7.69 11.24 -2.76
N GLU A 23 6.89 10.20 -2.94
CA GLU A 23 7.33 8.85 -3.30
C GLU A 23 8.13 8.81 -4.60
N GLN A 24 9.06 7.85 -4.67
CA GLN A 24 9.94 7.59 -5.79
C GLN A 24 9.91 6.13 -6.24
N PHE A 25 9.55 5.21 -5.34
CA PHE A 25 9.68 3.78 -5.56
C PHE A 25 8.42 3.16 -6.19
N LEU A 26 8.58 1.97 -6.80
CA LEU A 26 7.55 1.12 -7.40
C LEU A 26 6.36 1.84 -8.07
N SER A 27 6.68 2.70 -9.03
CA SER A 27 5.68 3.32 -9.92
C SER A 27 6.08 3.16 -11.37
N ASP A 28 5.19 3.57 -12.29
CA ASP A 28 5.49 3.62 -13.73
C ASP A 28 6.50 4.73 -14.08
N ILE A 29 6.81 5.65 -13.15
CA ILE A 29 7.78 6.73 -13.35
C ILE A 29 9.14 6.26 -12.81
N ILE A 30 9.84 5.46 -13.62
CA ILE A 30 11.14 4.92 -13.26
C ILE A 30 12.16 6.06 -13.07
N GLY A 31 12.81 6.08 -11.91
CA GLY A 31 13.77 7.12 -11.54
C GLY A 31 13.12 8.46 -11.17
N ALA A 32 11.85 8.45 -10.73
CA ALA A 32 11.17 9.63 -10.21
C ALA A 32 12.03 10.34 -9.14
N ALA A 33 12.16 11.66 -9.26
CA ALA A 33 12.71 12.49 -8.20
C ALA A 33 11.68 12.63 -7.06
N SER A 34 12.18 12.78 -5.82
CA SER A 34 11.36 13.21 -4.70
C SER A 34 11.27 14.73 -4.71
N TYR A 35 10.06 15.25 -4.54
CA TYR A 35 9.81 16.69 -4.44
C TYR A 35 9.37 17.03 -3.02
N PRO A 36 9.81 18.15 -2.42
CA PRO A 36 9.29 18.65 -1.14
C PRO A 36 7.89 19.28 -1.30
N ASP A 37 7.06 18.66 -2.14
CA ASP A 37 5.68 19.02 -2.47
C ASP A 37 4.98 17.75 -2.99
N ARG A 38 3.71 17.86 -3.33
CA ARG A 38 2.94 16.77 -3.94
C ARG A 38 3.44 16.47 -5.34
N HIS A 39 3.60 15.17 -5.62
CA HIS A 39 3.85 14.68 -6.97
C HIS A 39 2.56 14.08 -7.52
N MET A 40 1.69 14.93 -8.07
CA MET A 40 0.33 14.55 -8.46
C MET A 40 0.25 13.31 -9.38
N SER A 41 1.21 13.14 -10.28
CA SER A 41 1.29 11.94 -11.14
C SER A 41 1.55 10.69 -10.31
N MET A 42 2.49 10.74 -9.36
CA MET A 42 2.78 9.66 -8.43
C MET A 42 1.57 9.33 -7.56
N ASP A 43 0.88 10.35 -7.01
CA ASP A 43 -0.34 10.18 -6.24
C ASP A 43 -1.37 9.35 -7.04
N SER A 44 -1.63 9.74 -8.30
CA SER A 44 -2.62 9.07 -9.14
C SER A 44 -2.25 7.62 -9.50
N LEU A 45 -0.96 7.31 -9.62
CA LEU A 45 -0.48 5.95 -9.88
C LEU A 45 -0.71 5.04 -8.68
N TYR A 46 -0.39 5.53 -7.47
CA TYR A 46 -0.71 4.79 -6.25
C TYR A 46 -2.22 4.69 -6.02
N GLU A 47 -2.99 5.74 -6.28
CA GLU A 47 -4.45 5.69 -6.18
C GLU A 47 -5.07 4.64 -7.11
N TYR A 48 -4.46 4.32 -8.25
CA TYR A 48 -4.96 3.25 -9.12
C TYR A 48 -4.99 1.88 -8.41
N GLY A 49 -3.96 1.57 -7.62
CA GLY A 49 -3.87 0.31 -6.88
C GLY A 49 -5.04 0.13 -5.91
N SER A 50 -5.35 1.14 -5.10
CA SER A 50 -6.48 1.08 -4.16
C SER A 50 -7.84 1.20 -4.85
N ARG A 51 -7.98 2.06 -5.86
CA ARG A 51 -9.27 2.32 -6.53
C ARG A 51 -9.70 1.23 -7.49
N ALA A 52 -8.75 0.51 -8.10
CA ALA A 52 -9.05 -0.44 -9.18
C ALA A 52 -8.19 -1.71 -9.13
N GLY A 53 -6.90 -1.60 -8.83
CA GLY A 53 -5.95 -2.72 -8.83
C GLY A 53 -6.37 -3.85 -7.88
N PHE A 54 -6.64 -3.51 -6.61
CA PHE A 54 -7.10 -4.43 -5.57
C PHE A 54 -8.33 -5.22 -6.02
N TRP A 55 -9.38 -4.54 -6.48
CA TRP A 55 -10.65 -5.17 -6.85
C TRP A 55 -10.50 -6.18 -7.99
N ARG A 56 -9.64 -5.87 -8.97
CA ARG A 56 -9.37 -6.80 -10.07
C ARG A 56 -8.71 -8.08 -9.56
N ILE A 57 -7.71 -7.96 -8.68
CA ILE A 57 -7.00 -9.12 -8.11
C ILE A 57 -7.92 -9.91 -7.19
N HIS A 58 -8.62 -9.23 -6.27
CA HIS A 58 -9.59 -9.83 -5.36
C HIS A 58 -10.66 -10.63 -6.12
N ASN A 59 -11.21 -10.07 -7.20
CA ASN A 59 -12.21 -10.76 -8.01
C ASN A 59 -11.66 -12.03 -8.67
N GLU A 60 -10.41 -12.02 -9.16
CA GLU A 60 -9.79 -13.21 -9.75
C GLU A 60 -9.54 -14.32 -8.73
N PHE A 61 -9.05 -13.98 -7.53
CA PHE A 61 -8.82 -14.96 -6.47
C PHE A 61 -10.14 -15.51 -5.92
N SER A 62 -11.12 -14.65 -5.70
CA SER A 62 -12.46 -15.03 -5.23
C SER A 62 -13.18 -15.95 -6.22
N GLN A 63 -13.16 -15.63 -7.51
CA GLN A 63 -13.76 -16.48 -8.56
C GLN A 63 -13.15 -17.88 -8.61
N ARG A 64 -11.86 -18.01 -8.31
CA ARG A 64 -11.13 -19.28 -8.35
C ARG A 64 -11.12 -20.01 -7.01
N GLY A 65 -11.65 -19.40 -5.95
CA GLY A 65 -11.57 -19.92 -4.59
C GLY A 65 -10.13 -20.11 -4.09
N LEU A 66 -9.21 -19.25 -4.53
CA LEU A 66 -7.79 -19.35 -4.15
C LEU A 66 -7.47 -18.47 -2.94
N PRO A 67 -6.58 -18.93 -2.03
CA PRO A 67 -6.16 -18.15 -0.88
C PRO A 67 -5.17 -17.06 -1.28
N LEU A 68 -5.18 -15.97 -0.50
CA LEU A 68 -4.27 -14.84 -0.60
C LEU A 68 -3.85 -14.41 0.81
N THR A 69 -2.58 -14.02 0.97
CA THR A 69 -2.12 -13.32 2.17
C THR A 69 -1.91 -11.85 1.83
N VAL A 70 -2.58 -10.96 2.57
CA VAL A 70 -2.41 -9.51 2.42
C VAL A 70 -1.29 -9.04 3.32
N PHE A 71 -0.29 -8.40 2.73
CA PHE A 71 0.72 -7.62 3.45
C PHE A 71 0.20 -6.19 3.55
N GLY A 72 -0.48 -5.92 4.66
CA GLY A 72 -1.26 -4.68 4.82
C GLY A 72 -0.49 -3.64 5.61
N VAL A 73 -0.24 -2.49 5.00
CA VAL A 73 0.29 -1.33 5.72
C VAL A 73 -0.86 -0.69 6.49
N ALA A 74 -0.69 -0.50 7.80
CA ALA A 74 -1.81 -0.12 8.67
C ALA A 74 -2.44 1.23 8.28
N MET A 75 -1.64 2.23 7.89
CA MET A 75 -2.18 3.49 7.37
C MET A 75 -2.98 3.32 6.07
N ALA A 76 -2.53 2.46 5.15
CA ALA A 76 -3.22 2.21 3.88
C ALA A 76 -4.60 1.55 4.12
N LEU A 77 -4.64 0.55 4.98
CA LEU A 77 -5.89 -0.13 5.38
C LEU A 77 -6.85 0.81 6.13
N ALA A 78 -6.34 1.64 7.03
CA ALA A 78 -7.16 2.61 7.77
C ALA A 78 -7.85 3.64 6.86
N ARG A 79 -7.25 3.94 5.70
CA ARG A 79 -7.82 4.86 4.70
C ARG A 79 -8.85 4.22 3.78
N HIS A 80 -8.92 2.89 3.71
CA HIS A 80 -9.79 2.15 2.78
C HIS A 80 -10.58 1.05 3.54
N PRO A 81 -11.53 1.43 4.41
CA PRO A 81 -12.30 0.46 5.21
C PRO A 81 -13.09 -0.54 4.35
N GLU A 82 -13.53 -0.14 3.16
CA GLU A 82 -14.21 -1.02 2.20
C GLU A 82 -13.31 -2.17 1.72
N VAL A 83 -12.01 -1.92 1.56
CA VAL A 83 -11.02 -2.95 1.21
C VAL A 83 -10.82 -3.91 2.40
N VAL A 84 -10.77 -3.37 3.62
CA VAL A 84 -10.68 -4.19 4.85
C VAL A 84 -11.88 -5.13 4.97
N GLU A 85 -13.09 -4.64 4.71
CA GLU A 85 -14.29 -5.49 4.73
C GLU A 85 -14.28 -6.56 3.63
N ALA A 86 -13.75 -6.27 2.44
CA ALA A 86 -13.58 -7.26 1.38
C ALA A 86 -12.56 -8.36 1.77
N ILE A 87 -11.43 -7.97 2.37
CA ILE A 87 -10.39 -8.90 2.89
C ILE A 87 -11.00 -9.85 3.93
N LYS A 88 -11.73 -9.30 4.91
CA LYS A 88 -12.42 -10.10 5.94
C LYS A 88 -13.46 -11.04 5.33
N SER A 89 -14.28 -10.53 4.41
CA SER A 89 -15.36 -11.30 3.78
C SER A 89 -14.81 -12.47 2.96
N ALA A 90 -13.66 -12.29 2.32
CA ALA A 90 -12.97 -13.35 1.59
C ALA A 90 -12.11 -14.27 2.47
N ASN A 91 -12.02 -13.99 3.78
CA ASN A 91 -11.21 -14.73 4.73
C ASN A 91 -9.74 -14.87 4.27
N TYR A 92 -9.17 -13.78 3.75
CA TYR A 92 -7.74 -13.72 3.44
C TYR A 92 -6.92 -13.60 4.73
N ASP A 93 -5.75 -14.22 4.75
CA ASP A 93 -4.77 -14.00 5.82
C ASP A 93 -4.25 -12.56 5.74
N VAL A 94 -3.95 -11.94 6.88
CA VAL A 94 -3.37 -10.59 6.94
C VAL A 94 -2.13 -10.59 7.80
N VAL A 95 -1.04 -10.05 7.27
CA VAL A 95 0.23 -9.85 7.95
C VAL A 95 0.52 -8.35 8.00
N SER A 96 1.06 -7.90 9.13
CA SER A 96 1.52 -6.51 9.27
C SER A 96 2.63 -6.23 8.27
N HIS A 97 2.45 -5.16 7.50
CA HIS A 97 3.47 -4.60 6.61
C HIS A 97 3.92 -3.22 7.12
N GLY A 98 3.93 -3.06 8.45
CA GLY A 98 4.30 -1.82 9.13
C GLY A 98 3.18 -0.78 9.23
N TRP A 99 3.47 0.31 9.94
CA TRP A 99 2.56 1.46 10.05
C TRP A 99 2.56 2.31 8.77
N ARG A 100 3.74 2.50 8.18
CA ARG A 100 4.01 3.29 6.98
C ARG A 100 4.77 2.45 5.97
N TRP A 101 4.60 2.76 4.69
CA TRP A 101 5.44 2.20 3.64
C TRP A 101 6.55 3.19 3.29
N ILE A 102 7.65 3.09 4.02
CA ILE A 102 8.82 3.97 3.90
C ILE A 102 10.10 3.18 4.12
N HIS A 103 11.25 3.80 3.82
CA HIS A 103 12.54 3.15 3.98
C HIS A 103 13.05 3.24 5.43
N TYR A 104 12.97 2.15 6.18
CA TYR A 104 13.27 2.12 7.63
C TYR A 104 14.76 2.09 8.00
N GLN A 105 15.68 1.86 7.06
CA GLN A 105 17.11 1.62 7.32
C GLN A 105 17.81 2.62 8.26
N ASN A 106 17.37 3.89 8.26
CA ASN A 106 17.96 4.97 9.05
C ASN A 106 17.02 5.49 10.15
N MET A 107 15.89 4.81 10.39
CA MET A 107 14.94 5.21 11.42
C MET A 107 15.51 4.91 12.81
N PRO A 108 15.41 5.83 13.78
CA PRO A 108 15.71 5.52 15.17
C PRO A 108 14.80 4.41 15.71
N ILE A 109 15.36 3.44 16.43
CA ILE A 109 14.61 2.28 16.95
C ILE A 109 13.36 2.68 17.78
N GLU A 110 13.43 3.77 18.54
CA GLU A 110 12.30 4.25 19.35
C GLU A 110 11.14 4.76 18.50
N GLN A 111 11.41 5.20 17.26
CA GLN A 111 10.38 5.62 16.32
C GLN A 111 9.83 4.44 15.51
N GLU A 112 10.62 3.39 15.30
CA GLU A 112 10.21 2.19 14.57
C GLU A 112 9.25 1.29 15.37
N ARG A 113 9.38 1.30 16.71
CA ARG A 113 8.65 0.43 17.64
C ARG A 113 7.20 0.82 17.91
#